data_AF-A0A834E8K2-F1
#
_entry.id   AF-A0A834E8K2-F1
#
_cell.length_a   1.000
_cell.length_b   1.000
_cell.length_c   1.000
_cell.angle_alpha   90.00
_cell.angle_beta   90.00
_cell.angle_gamma   90.00
#
_symmetry.space_group_name_H-M   'P 1'
#
loop_
_entity.id
_entity.type
_entity.pdbx_description
1 polymer ?
#
loop_
_entity_poly.entity_id
_entity_poly.type
_entity_poly.pdbx_seq_one_letter_code
_entity_poly.pdbx_strand_id
1 'polypeptide(L)'
;MTQDRPLLAVQEALKKCFPVVEEQQGLWQGALTDCQPLLASLSNLAEQLQAAQGVRFEEVPSLRAFPDLKERLRRKQLEAGDTILDKLVERLAALLKVRDTVSNHVEQVLQIYEKHADAIGIDAVLQASVVSPSVAEMLEWLQDIERHYRRRYLRRKYLLSSIHWGDLANIRALPKAWDRISEDEHQDLVQDVLLSVSFFLGE
;
A
#
# COMPACT_ATOMS: atom_id res chain seq x y z
N MET A 1 25.62 29.50 24.05
CA MET A 1 24.37 29.23 23.30
C MET A 1 24.65 28.46 22.00
N THR A 2 25.40 27.35 22.07
CA THR A 2 25.85 26.56 20.89
C THR A 2 25.50 25.07 21.01
N GLN A 3 24.89 24.65 22.12
CA GLN A 3 24.63 23.23 22.43
C GLN A 3 23.36 22.67 21.76
N ASP A 4 22.39 23.49 21.34
CA ASP A 4 21.11 22.98 20.80
C ASP A 4 21.05 22.83 19.27
N ARG A 5 22.07 23.26 18.53
CA ARG A 5 22.07 23.17 17.05
C ARG A 5 21.92 21.73 16.50
N PRO A 6 22.57 20.70 17.08
CA PRO A 6 22.43 19.32 16.59
C PRO A 6 21.03 18.76 16.80
N LEU A 7 20.43 19.00 17.98
CA LEU A 7 19.06 18.54 18.30
C LEU A 7 18.02 19.25 17.42
N LEU A 8 18.17 20.57 17.24
CA LEU A 8 17.28 21.38 16.42
C LEU A 8 17.29 20.93 14.95
N ALA A 9 18.44 20.51 14.42
CA ALA A 9 18.53 19.97 13.06
C ALA A 9 17.69 18.68 12.88
N VAL A 10 17.71 17.79 13.87
CA VAL A 10 16.88 16.56 13.85
C VAL A 10 15.40 16.91 13.97
N GLN A 11 15.04 17.83 14.88
CA GLN A 11 13.67 18.29 15.04
C GLN A 11 13.13 18.92 13.75
N GLU A 12 13.90 19.79 13.08
CA GLU A 12 13.49 20.36 11.80
C GLU A 12 13.32 19.30 10.70
N ALA A 13 14.16 18.27 10.67
CA ALA A 13 14.03 17.17 9.73
C ALA A 13 12.73 16.37 9.99
N LEU A 14 12.43 16.09 11.25
CA LEU A 14 11.17 15.45 11.67
C LEU A 14 9.95 16.30 11.29
N LYS A 15 9.96 17.61 11.59
CA LYS A 15 8.88 18.55 11.24
C LYS A 15 8.59 18.57 9.73
N LYS A 16 9.61 18.37 8.90
CA LYS A 16 9.46 18.31 7.43
C LYS A 16 9.00 16.94 6.93
N CYS A 17 9.37 15.86 7.63
CA CYS A 17 9.07 14.49 7.20
C CYS A 17 7.59 14.14 7.37
N PHE A 18 6.96 14.51 8.49
CA PHE A 18 5.56 14.12 8.76
C PHE A 18 4.52 14.68 7.77
N PRO A 19 4.61 15.95 7.30
CA PRO A 19 3.74 16.43 6.22
C PRO A 19 3.87 15.62 4.93
N VAL A 20 5.07 15.14 4.61
CA VAL A 20 5.27 14.25 3.46
C VAL A 20 4.58 12.91 3.69
N VAL A 21 4.69 12.34 4.89
CA VAL A 21 3.96 11.11 5.25
C VAL A 21 2.45 11.30 5.12
N GLU A 22 1.91 12.43 5.55
CA GLU A 22 0.49 12.76 5.41
C GLU A 22 0.04 12.80 3.95
N GLU A 23 0.78 13.50 3.09
CA GLU A 23 0.51 13.53 1.64
C GLU A 23 0.56 12.11 1.05
N GLN A 24 1.59 11.34 1.40
CA GLN A 24 1.77 9.98 0.91
C GLN A 24 0.66 9.04 1.41
N GLN A 25 0.13 9.24 2.61
CA GLN A 25 -1.01 8.48 3.12
C GLN A 25 -2.27 8.73 2.29
N GLY A 26 -2.52 9.98 1.88
CA GLY A 26 -3.62 10.30 0.97
C GLY A 26 -3.49 9.58 -0.38
N LEU A 27 -2.29 9.61 -0.98
CA LEU A 27 -2.00 8.92 -2.24
C LEU A 27 -2.14 7.39 -2.11
N TRP A 28 -1.71 6.84 -0.98
CA TRP A 28 -1.86 5.42 -0.69
C TRP A 28 -3.33 5.00 -0.65
N GLN A 29 -4.16 5.72 0.10
CA GLN A 29 -5.60 5.42 0.20
C GLN A 29 -6.33 5.59 -1.13
N GLY A 30 -5.98 6.63 -1.90
CA GLY A 30 -6.49 6.81 -3.26
C GLY A 30 -6.17 5.62 -4.17
N ALA A 31 -4.90 5.20 -4.20
CA ALA A 31 -4.49 4.04 -4.99
C ALA A 31 -5.16 2.73 -4.54
N LEU A 32 -5.39 2.53 -3.24
CA LEU A 32 -6.15 1.39 -2.74
C LEU A 32 -7.61 1.42 -3.18
N THR A 33 -8.24 2.59 -3.15
CA THR A 33 -9.63 2.79 -3.59
C THR A 33 -9.77 2.48 -5.07
N ASP A 34 -8.82 2.93 -5.89
CA ASP A 34 -8.77 2.65 -7.34
C ASP A 34 -8.61 1.15 -7.65
N CYS A 35 -8.02 0.36 -6.74
CA CYS A 35 -7.87 -1.09 -6.93
C CYS A 35 -9.21 -1.84 -6.77
N GLN A 36 -10.11 -1.37 -5.90
CA GLN A 36 -11.36 -2.06 -5.58
C GLN A 36 -12.21 -2.42 -6.81
N PRO A 37 -12.54 -1.50 -7.73
CA PRO A 37 -13.33 -1.83 -8.91
C PRO A 37 -12.60 -2.79 -9.86
N LEU A 38 -11.27 -2.75 -9.92
CA LEU A 38 -10.46 -3.66 -10.74
C LEU A 38 -10.50 -5.08 -10.17
N LEU A 39 -10.31 -5.22 -8.85
CA LEU A 39 -10.40 -6.50 -8.15
C LEU A 39 -11.79 -7.13 -8.28
N ALA A 40 -12.85 -6.33 -8.13
CA ALA A 40 -14.22 -6.78 -8.32
C ALA A 40 -14.47 -7.24 -9.76
N SER A 41 -13.95 -6.51 -10.75
CA SER A 41 -14.05 -6.88 -12.16
C SER A 41 -13.35 -8.20 -12.46
N LEU A 42 -12.16 -8.42 -11.88
CA LEU A 42 -11.39 -9.65 -12.05
C LEU A 42 -12.11 -10.86 -11.41
N SER A 43 -12.66 -10.67 -10.21
CA SER A 43 -13.48 -11.69 -9.53
C SER A 43 -14.71 -12.07 -10.36
N ASN A 44 -15.43 -11.07 -10.89
CA ASN A 44 -16.59 -11.29 -11.76
C ASN A 44 -16.20 -12.02 -13.06
N LEU A 45 -15.06 -11.65 -13.66
CA LEU A 45 -14.56 -12.33 -14.86
C LEU A 45 -14.21 -13.81 -14.60
N ALA A 46 -13.63 -14.12 -13.44
CA ALA A 46 -13.37 -15.51 -13.05
C ALA A 46 -14.68 -16.31 -12.88
N GLU A 47 -15.74 -15.68 -12.35
CA GLU A 47 -17.07 -16.29 -12.29
C GLU A 47 -17.65 -16.54 -13.69
N GLN A 48 -17.51 -15.59 -14.62
CA GLN A 48 -17.93 -15.74 -16.01
C GLN A 48 -17.16 -16.86 -16.73
N LEU A 49 -15.85 -16.97 -16.50
CA LEU A 49 -15.02 -18.06 -17.03
C LEU A 49 -15.50 -19.41 -16.50
N GLN A 50 -15.80 -19.50 -15.21
CA GLN A 50 -16.33 -20.71 -14.58
C GLN A 50 -17.70 -21.08 -15.17
N ALA A 51 -18.60 -20.11 -15.32
CA ALA A 51 -19.92 -20.33 -15.91
C ALA A 51 -19.82 -20.80 -17.36
N ALA A 52 -18.97 -20.18 -18.17
CA ALA A 52 -18.75 -20.55 -19.57
C ALA A 52 -18.19 -21.98 -19.73
N GLN A 53 -17.40 -22.47 -18.77
CA GLN A 53 -16.92 -23.86 -18.78
C GLN A 53 -18.06 -24.88 -18.59
N GLY A 54 -19.11 -24.53 -17.84
CA GLY A 54 -20.27 -25.38 -17.58
C GLY A 54 -21.29 -25.43 -18.72
N VAL A 55 -21.22 -24.51 -19.69
CA VAL A 55 -22.17 -24.45 -20.82
C VAL A 55 -21.85 -25.52 -21.86
N ARG A 56 -22.86 -26.31 -22.23
CA ARG A 56 -22.80 -27.25 -23.36
C ARG A 56 -23.21 -26.54 -24.65
N PHE A 57 -22.28 -25.76 -25.23
CA PHE A 57 -22.52 -24.95 -26.43
C PHE A 57 -23.10 -25.74 -27.61
N GLU A 58 -22.72 -27.02 -27.75
CA GLU A 58 -23.18 -27.91 -28.82
C GLU A 58 -24.67 -28.30 -28.69
N GLU A 59 -25.20 -28.29 -27.47
CA GLU A 59 -26.60 -28.59 -27.18
C GLU A 59 -27.52 -27.38 -27.46
N VAL A 60 -26.96 -26.18 -27.67
CA VAL A 60 -27.73 -24.96 -27.96
C VAL A 60 -27.88 -24.79 -29.49
N PRO A 61 -29.08 -24.97 -30.07
CA PRO A 61 -29.25 -25.02 -31.52
C PRO A 61 -28.76 -23.77 -32.27
N SER A 62 -28.96 -22.59 -31.70
CA SER A 62 -28.52 -21.31 -32.28
C SER A 62 -27.01 -21.10 -32.27
N LEU A 63 -26.27 -21.80 -31.41
CA LEU A 63 -24.82 -21.66 -31.28
C LEU A 63 -24.04 -22.66 -32.14
N ARG A 64 -24.70 -23.69 -32.70
CA ARG A 64 -24.07 -24.70 -33.55
C ARG A 64 -23.42 -24.15 -34.82
N ALA A 65 -23.89 -22.99 -35.30
CA ALA A 65 -23.28 -22.29 -36.43
C ALA A 65 -21.89 -21.71 -36.10
N PHE A 66 -21.48 -21.72 -34.82
CA PHE A 66 -20.23 -21.13 -34.31
C PHE A 66 -19.41 -22.17 -33.53
N PRO A 67 -18.79 -23.14 -34.22
CA PRO A 67 -18.08 -24.26 -33.58
C PRO A 67 -16.87 -23.82 -32.74
N ASP A 68 -16.30 -22.65 -33.04
CA ASP A 68 -15.15 -22.06 -32.34
C ASP A 68 -15.54 -21.07 -31.22
N LEU A 69 -16.84 -20.86 -30.98
CA LEU A 69 -17.34 -19.83 -30.05
C LEU A 69 -16.79 -19.99 -28.64
N LYS A 70 -16.76 -21.23 -28.12
CA LYS A 70 -16.27 -21.50 -26.76
C LYS A 70 -14.82 -21.07 -26.59
N GLU A 71 -13.97 -21.44 -27.55
CA GLU A 71 -12.54 -21.11 -27.51
C GLU A 71 -12.30 -19.61 -27.72
N ARG A 72 -13.06 -18.98 -28.62
CA ARG A 72 -12.99 -17.53 -28.84
C ARG A 72 -13.47 -16.73 -27.63
N LEU A 73 -14.55 -17.15 -26.99
CA LEU A 73 -15.05 -16.54 -25.76
C LEU A 73 -14.00 -16.64 -24.66
N ARG A 74 -13.44 -17.84 -24.45
CA ARG A 74 -12.37 -18.05 -23.47
C ARG A 74 -11.20 -17.13 -23.72
N ARG A 75 -10.70 -17.07 -24.96
CA ARG A 75 -9.58 -16.19 -25.32
C ARG A 75 -9.90 -14.73 -25.03
N LYS A 76 -11.08 -14.26 -25.43
CA LYS A 76 -11.52 -12.87 -25.18
C LYS A 76 -11.64 -12.55 -23.70
N GLN A 77 -12.11 -13.50 -22.88
CA GLN A 77 -12.18 -13.35 -21.43
C GLN A 77 -10.78 -13.27 -20.82
N LEU A 78 -9.83 -14.13 -21.24
CA LEU A 78 -8.45 -14.07 -20.77
C LEU A 78 -7.78 -12.73 -21.15
N GLU A 79 -7.92 -12.28 -22.40
CA GLU A 79 -7.42 -10.98 -22.86
C GLU A 79 -7.98 -9.81 -22.01
N ALA A 80 -9.27 -9.84 -21.69
CA ALA A 80 -9.90 -8.84 -20.83
C ALA A 80 -9.35 -8.89 -19.40
N GLY A 81 -9.06 -10.09 -18.90
CA GLY A 81 -8.47 -10.29 -17.59
C GLY A 81 -7.03 -9.77 -17.51
N ASP A 82 -6.21 -10.06 -18.52
CA ASP A 82 -4.84 -9.56 -18.62
C ASP A 82 -4.82 -8.01 -18.63
N THR A 83 -5.77 -7.40 -19.35
CA THR A 83 -5.97 -5.93 -19.33
C THR A 83 -6.29 -5.38 -17.94
N ILE A 84 -7.05 -6.12 -17.12
CA ILE A 84 -7.35 -5.71 -15.73
C ILE A 84 -6.10 -5.88 -14.86
N LEU A 85 -5.34 -6.96 -15.05
CA LEU A 85 -4.10 -7.21 -14.34
C LEU A 85 -3.04 -6.14 -14.62
N ASP A 86 -2.90 -5.69 -15.87
CA ASP A 86 -2.00 -4.58 -16.24
C ASP A 86 -2.36 -3.31 -15.46
N LYS A 87 -3.64 -2.97 -15.38
CA LYS A 87 -4.12 -1.82 -14.57
C LYS A 87 -3.83 -1.99 -13.08
N LEU A 88 -3.98 -3.20 -12.54
CA LEU A 88 -3.63 -3.49 -11.14
C LEU A 88 -2.12 -3.36 -10.90
N VAL A 89 -1.28 -3.74 -11.86
CA VAL A 89 0.18 -3.55 -11.81
C VAL A 89 0.53 -2.05 -11.80
N GLU A 90 -0.15 -1.22 -12.60
CA GLU A 90 0.02 0.24 -12.54
C GLU A 90 -0.33 0.80 -11.16
N ARG A 91 -1.41 0.32 -10.52
CA ARG A 91 -1.77 0.75 -9.15
C ARG A 91 -0.76 0.25 -8.12
N LEU A 92 -0.22 -0.96 -8.27
CA LEU A 92 0.90 -1.43 -7.45
C LEU A 92 2.13 -0.52 -7.60
N ALA A 93 2.41 0.00 -8.79
CA ALA A 93 3.52 0.94 -9.00
C ALA A 93 3.29 2.27 -8.26
N ALA A 94 2.04 2.74 -8.16
CA ALA A 94 1.70 3.89 -7.33
C ALA A 94 1.93 3.63 -5.83
N LEU A 95 1.51 2.46 -5.32
CA LEU A 95 1.76 2.05 -3.92
C LEU A 95 3.26 1.89 -3.63
N LEU A 96 4.02 1.34 -4.60
CA LEU A 96 5.47 1.24 -4.54
C LEU A 96 6.12 2.62 -4.39
N LYS A 97 5.68 3.58 -5.20
CA LYS A 97 6.19 4.96 -5.16
C LYS A 97 5.96 5.61 -3.79
N VAL A 98 4.78 5.41 -3.20
CA VAL A 98 4.50 5.89 -1.82
C VAL A 98 5.47 5.28 -0.83
N ARG A 99 5.61 3.94 -0.83
CA ARG A 99 6.56 3.23 0.06
C ARG A 99 7.98 3.79 -0.08
N ASP A 100 8.47 3.94 -1.30
CA ASP A 100 9.83 4.40 -1.56
C ASP A 100 10.03 5.85 -1.14
N THR A 101 9.03 6.70 -1.40
CA THR A 101 9.07 8.11 -0.99
C THR A 101 9.16 8.22 0.53
N VAL A 102 8.32 7.50 1.26
CA VAL A 102 8.36 7.49 2.73
C VAL A 102 9.69 6.92 3.24
N SER A 103 10.14 5.78 2.70
CA SER A 103 11.40 5.15 3.10
C SER A 103 12.59 6.11 2.95
N ASN A 104 12.67 6.83 1.84
CA ASN A 104 13.73 7.79 1.58
C ASN A 104 13.71 8.97 2.58
N HIS A 105 12.53 9.49 2.94
CA HIS A 105 12.43 10.58 3.92
C HIS A 105 12.80 10.11 5.33
N VAL A 106 12.32 8.93 5.73
CA VAL A 106 12.69 8.31 7.02
C VAL A 106 14.19 8.07 7.10
N GLU A 107 14.80 7.55 6.03
CA GLU A 107 16.25 7.35 5.96
C GLU A 107 17.02 8.68 6.09
N GLN A 108 16.59 9.74 5.42
CA GLN A 108 17.23 11.07 5.54
C GLN A 108 17.17 11.61 6.97
N VAL A 109 16.04 11.47 7.66
CA VAL A 109 15.91 11.88 9.06
C VAL A 109 16.86 11.07 9.96
N LEU A 110 16.91 9.75 9.76
CA LEU A 110 17.80 8.87 10.54
C LEU A 110 19.27 9.20 10.29
N GLN A 111 19.68 9.49 9.04
CA GLN A 111 21.04 9.92 8.72
C GLN A 111 21.42 11.24 9.41
N ILE A 112 20.48 12.20 9.48
CA ILE A 112 20.69 13.47 10.21
C ILE A 112 20.86 13.19 11.71
N TYR A 113 20.02 12.32 12.28
CA TYR A 113 20.15 11.90 13.68
C TYR A 113 21.50 11.22 13.94
N GLU A 114 21.88 10.21 13.14
CA GLU A 114 23.13 9.47 13.28
C GLU A 114 24.36 10.40 13.22
N LYS A 115 24.35 11.38 12.32
CA LYS A 115 25.41 12.39 12.21
C LYS A 115 25.59 13.23 13.48
N HIS A 116 24.52 13.38 14.28
CA HIS A 116 24.48 14.23 15.45
C HIS A 116 24.37 13.45 16.77
N ALA A 117 24.29 12.12 16.72
CA ALA A 117 23.99 11.27 17.88
C ALA A 117 24.98 11.47 19.04
N ASP A 118 26.29 11.50 18.74
CA ASP A 118 27.35 11.69 19.74
C ASP A 118 27.28 13.05 20.45
N ALA A 119 26.71 14.06 19.78
CA ALA A 119 26.63 15.43 20.31
C ALA A 119 25.33 15.72 21.07
N ILE A 120 24.23 15.03 20.75
CA ILE A 120 22.92 15.26 21.37
C ILE A 120 22.84 14.58 22.75
N GLY A 121 23.39 13.36 22.87
CA GLY A 121 23.28 12.55 24.10
C GLY A 121 21.87 11.97 24.32
N ILE A 122 21.80 10.84 25.02
CA ILE A 122 20.55 10.06 25.15
C ILE A 122 19.46 10.84 25.89
N ASP A 123 19.81 11.57 26.96
CA ASP A 123 18.83 12.30 27.78
C ASP A 123 18.07 13.35 26.97
N ALA A 124 18.74 14.06 26.07
CA ALA A 124 18.11 15.07 25.22
C ALA A 124 17.20 14.47 24.15
N VAL A 125 17.50 13.25 23.66
CA VAL A 125 16.65 12.55 22.69
C VAL A 125 15.36 12.04 23.33
N LEU A 126 15.43 11.64 24.60
CA LEU A 126 14.30 11.14 25.39
C LEU A 126 13.46 12.26 26.02
N GLN A 127 13.94 13.50 25.98
CA GLN A 127 13.25 14.63 26.60
C GLN A 127 12.00 15.02 25.81
N ALA A 128 10.84 14.59 26.29
CA ALA A 128 9.54 15.11 25.85
C ALA A 128 9.24 16.46 26.52
N SER A 129 8.36 17.24 25.90
CA SER A 129 7.81 18.48 26.46
C SER A 129 6.28 18.42 26.52
N VAL A 130 5.66 19.40 27.17
CA VAL A 130 4.19 19.52 27.22
C VAL A 130 3.60 19.72 25.81
N VAL A 131 4.38 20.26 24.88
CA VAL A 131 3.96 20.64 23.53
C VAL A 131 4.65 19.84 22.42
N SER A 132 5.45 18.83 22.77
CA SER A 132 6.12 17.99 21.76
C SER A 132 6.52 16.63 22.33
N PRO A 133 6.34 15.53 21.58
CA PRO A 133 6.93 14.24 21.90
C PRO A 133 8.46 14.33 21.93
N SER A 134 9.08 13.30 22.49
CA SER A 134 10.53 13.16 22.41
C SER A 134 10.99 12.88 20.97
N VAL A 135 12.26 13.17 20.69
CA VAL A 135 12.86 12.81 19.39
C VAL A 135 12.89 11.29 19.22
N ALA A 136 13.12 10.53 20.29
CA ALA A 136 13.05 9.07 20.26
C ALA A 136 11.70 8.55 19.76
N GLU A 137 10.59 9.04 20.34
CA GLU A 137 9.24 8.60 19.97
C GLU A 137 8.93 8.94 18.51
N MET A 138 9.26 10.14 18.06
CA MET A 138 9.01 10.54 16.67
C MET A 138 9.83 9.72 15.66
N LEU A 139 11.08 9.37 16.00
CA LEU A 139 11.91 8.47 15.18
C LEU A 139 11.34 7.04 15.14
N GLU A 140 10.86 6.54 16.28
CA GLU A 140 10.19 5.23 16.36
C GLU A 140 8.93 5.21 15.48
N TRP A 141 8.09 6.24 15.58
CA TRP A 141 6.88 6.36 14.75
C TRP A 141 7.20 6.36 13.26
N LEU A 142 8.23 7.09 12.82
CA LEU A 142 8.65 7.08 11.42
C LEU A 142 9.11 5.70 10.95
N GLN A 143 9.86 4.97 11.78
CA GLN A 143 10.25 3.60 11.47
C GLN A 143 9.05 2.66 11.38
N ASP A 144 8.08 2.79 12.28
CA ASP A 144 6.89 1.96 12.27
C ASP A 144 5.99 2.25 11.05
N ILE A 145 5.91 3.52 10.63
CA ILE A 145 5.26 3.92 9.38
C ILE A 145 5.99 3.31 8.15
N GLU A 146 7.32 3.37 8.09
CA GLU A 146 8.08 2.74 6.99
C GLU A 146 7.81 1.23 6.91
N ARG A 147 7.88 0.54 8.06
CA ARG A 147 7.58 -0.89 8.16
C ARG A 147 6.16 -1.20 7.73
N HIS A 148 5.20 -0.36 8.09
CA HIS A 148 3.80 -0.49 7.70
C HIS A 148 3.63 -0.49 6.18
N TYR A 149 4.12 0.55 5.49
CA TYR A 149 4.02 0.62 4.02
C TYR A 149 4.76 -0.53 3.35
N ARG A 150 5.96 -0.87 3.83
CA ARG A 150 6.76 -1.95 3.27
C ARG A 150 6.05 -3.30 3.36
N ARG A 151 5.55 -3.68 4.53
CA ARG A 151 4.84 -4.95 4.75
C ARG A 151 3.58 -5.02 3.89
N ARG A 152 2.76 -3.97 3.91
CA ARG A 152 1.50 -3.92 3.17
C ARG A 152 1.70 -3.96 1.66
N TYR A 153 2.71 -3.25 1.15
CA TYR A 153 3.08 -3.32 -0.26
C TYR A 153 3.50 -4.74 -0.66
N LEU A 154 4.38 -5.37 0.13
CA LEU A 154 4.88 -6.72 -0.19
C LEU A 154 3.78 -7.77 -0.19
N ARG A 155 2.87 -7.73 0.80
CA ARG A 155 1.70 -8.63 0.85
C ARG A 155 0.81 -8.47 -0.39
N ARG A 156 0.52 -7.23 -0.80
CA ARG A 156 -0.29 -6.93 -1.98
C ARG A 156 0.39 -7.36 -3.28
N LYS A 157 1.69 -7.08 -3.41
CA LYS A 157 2.50 -7.54 -4.54
C LYS A 157 2.49 -9.07 -4.64
N TYR A 158 2.68 -9.76 -3.52
CA TYR A 158 2.67 -11.22 -3.46
C TYR A 158 1.30 -11.76 -3.88
N LEU A 159 0.22 -11.21 -3.32
CA LEU A 159 -1.15 -11.61 -3.64
C LEU A 159 -1.42 -11.52 -5.15
N LEU A 160 -1.07 -10.41 -5.80
CA LEU A 160 -1.26 -10.25 -7.25
C LEU A 160 -0.32 -11.14 -8.08
N SER A 161 0.91 -11.38 -7.62
CA SER A 161 1.84 -12.30 -8.32
C SER A 161 1.41 -13.77 -8.25
N SER A 162 0.54 -14.13 -7.30
CA SER A 162 0.02 -15.48 -7.14
C SER A 162 -1.18 -15.80 -8.05
N ILE A 163 -1.63 -14.84 -8.85
CA ILE A 163 -2.79 -15.02 -9.72
C ILE A 163 -2.45 -15.96 -10.87
N HIS A 164 -3.29 -16.97 -11.07
CA HIS A 164 -3.23 -17.85 -12.23
C HIS A 164 -4.64 -18.23 -12.70
N TRP A 165 -4.88 -18.13 -14.01
CA TRP A 165 -6.18 -18.43 -14.64
C TRP A 165 -6.64 -19.90 -14.49
N GLY A 166 -5.76 -20.78 -13.98
CA GLY A 166 -6.10 -22.15 -13.61
C GLY A 166 -6.83 -22.29 -12.26
N ASP A 167 -6.77 -21.28 -11.39
CA ASP A 167 -7.46 -21.25 -10.10
C ASP A 167 -8.40 -20.06 -10.03
N LEU A 168 -9.57 -20.26 -10.63
CA LEU A 168 -10.64 -19.28 -10.62
C LEU A 168 -11.19 -19.04 -9.21
N ALA A 169 -11.05 -20.00 -8.28
CA ALA A 169 -11.53 -19.84 -6.91
C ALA A 169 -10.69 -18.81 -6.16
N ASN A 170 -9.36 -18.84 -6.31
CA ASN A 170 -8.47 -17.84 -5.75
C ASN A 170 -8.73 -16.45 -6.35
N ILE A 171 -8.92 -16.35 -7.68
CA ILE A 171 -9.24 -15.07 -8.33
C ILE A 171 -10.56 -14.48 -7.81
N ARG A 172 -11.58 -15.31 -7.56
CA ARG A 172 -12.86 -14.87 -6.96
C ARG A 172 -12.71 -14.43 -5.51
N ALA A 173 -11.79 -15.05 -4.77
CA ALA A 173 -11.50 -14.67 -3.38
C ALA A 173 -10.60 -13.42 -3.25
N LEU A 174 -10.02 -12.95 -4.36
CA LEU A 174 -9.02 -11.89 -4.40
C LEU A 174 -9.47 -10.57 -3.74
N PRO A 175 -10.69 -10.04 -3.97
CA PRO A 175 -11.13 -8.81 -3.30
C PRO A 175 -11.10 -8.94 -1.78
N LYS A 176 -11.61 -10.07 -1.26
CA LYS A 176 -11.61 -10.36 0.17
C LYS A 176 -10.20 -10.55 0.73
N ALA A 177 -9.32 -11.22 -0.03
CA ALA A 177 -7.92 -11.39 0.36
C ALA A 177 -7.17 -10.05 0.39
N TRP A 178 -7.51 -9.13 -0.52
CA TRP A 178 -6.93 -7.79 -0.57
C TRP A 178 -7.32 -6.94 0.65
N ASP A 179 -8.61 -6.96 1.03
CA ASP A 179 -9.13 -6.18 2.16
C ASP A 179 -8.57 -6.68 3.50
N ARG A 180 -8.41 -8.00 3.66
CA ARG A 180 -7.80 -8.61 4.87
C ARG A 180 -6.38 -8.12 5.16
N ILE A 181 -5.62 -7.73 4.14
CA ILE A 181 -4.27 -7.16 4.35
C ILE A 181 -4.36 -5.87 5.18
N SER A 182 -5.47 -5.14 5.10
CA SER A 182 -5.72 -3.95 5.91
C SER A 182 -6.21 -4.26 7.32
N GLU A 183 -6.89 -5.38 7.53
CA GLU A 183 -7.48 -5.79 8.83
C GLU A 183 -6.45 -6.47 9.76
N ASP A 184 -5.48 -7.20 9.19
CA ASP A 184 -4.50 -8.00 9.97
C ASP A 184 -3.42 -7.16 10.68
N GLU A 185 -3.34 -5.85 10.41
CA GLU A 185 -2.34 -4.94 10.99
C GLU A 185 -3.02 -3.64 11.37
N HIS A 186 -2.67 -3.01 12.51
CA HIS A 186 -3.19 -1.73 12.99
C HIS A 186 -3.52 -0.77 11.84
N GLN A 187 -4.79 -0.77 11.44
CA GLN A 187 -5.25 -0.14 10.19
C GLN A 187 -5.02 1.36 10.22
N ASP A 188 -5.10 1.92 11.43
CA ASP A 188 -5.07 3.34 11.70
C ASP A 188 -3.69 3.83 12.19
N LEU A 189 -2.66 2.98 12.24
CA LEU A 189 -1.32 3.35 12.75
C LEU A 189 -0.81 4.69 12.18
N VAL A 190 -0.84 4.84 10.86
CA VAL A 190 -0.35 6.06 10.20
C VAL A 190 -1.24 7.25 10.57
N GLN A 191 -2.56 7.05 10.63
CA GLN A 191 -3.52 8.11 10.95
C GLN A 191 -3.38 8.54 12.42
N ASP A 192 -3.22 7.60 13.35
CA ASP A 192 -3.06 7.83 14.78
C ASP A 192 -1.76 8.58 15.08
N VAL A 193 -0.67 8.20 14.41
CA VAL A 193 0.60 8.92 14.49
C VAL A 193 0.46 10.33 13.92
N LEU A 194 -0.14 10.48 12.74
CA LEU A 194 -0.34 11.80 12.12
C LEU A 194 -1.23 12.72 12.97
N LEU A 195 -2.28 12.17 13.58
CA LEU A 195 -3.11 12.89 14.55
C LEU A 195 -2.29 13.35 15.75
N SER A 196 -1.51 12.43 16.33
CA SER A 196 -0.59 12.75 17.43
C SER A 196 0.34 13.90 17.03
N VAL A 197 1.01 13.78 15.89
CA VAL A 197 1.96 14.78 15.40
C VAL A 197 1.31 16.11 15.03
N SER A 198 0.11 16.12 14.46
CA SER A 198 -0.59 17.36 14.05
C SER A 198 -0.85 18.31 15.21
N PHE A 199 -1.12 17.78 16.41
CA PHE A 199 -1.27 18.58 17.63
C PHE A 199 0.02 19.34 17.99
N PHE A 200 1.18 18.82 17.59
CA PHE A 200 2.50 19.36 17.93
C PHE A 200 3.17 20.16 16.80
N LEU A 201 2.76 19.94 15.54
CA LEU A 201 3.28 20.69 14.38
C LEU A 201 2.46 21.93 14.03
N GLY A 202 1.28 22.11 14.63
CA GLY A 202 0.40 23.26 14.42
C GLY A 202 0.80 24.55 15.15
N GLU A 203 1.85 24.51 15.97
CA GLU A 203 2.49 25.68 16.63
C GLU A 203 3.87 25.99 16.04
#